data_AF-A0A4D8Q6Z6-F1
#
_entry.id   AF-A0A4D8Q6Z6-F1
#
_cell.length_a   1.000
_cell.length_b   1.000
_cell.length_c   1.000
_cell.angle_alpha   90.00
_cell.angle_beta   90.00
_cell.angle_gamma   90.00
#
_symmetry.space_group_name_H-M   'P 1'
#
loop_
_entity.id
_entity.type
_entity.pdbx_description
1 polymer ?
#
loop_
_entity_poly.entity_id
_entity_poly.type
_entity_poly.pdbx_seq_one_letter_code
_entity_poly.pdbx_strand_id
1 'polypeptide(L)'
;MIFLSALVATLLYKLNTSVPGPRGWAWGNILVGVFFLLRMLPAPAPEWLSIAVANGILLLGQGYTYMGMRQFVGLPPLPAVPYLAALLVGTPLLWLLDDGNARVALVSTGLLVFSVATIAALVGRSAGSVIGRRLVIGLFAVNAVMVAVRIAMALGSSINMVRRGGAGA
;
A
#
# COMPACT_ATOMS: atom_id res chain seq x y z
N MET A 1 13.45 5.14 9.80
CA MET A 1 12.63 6.17 9.14
C MET A 1 11.13 5.92 9.30
N ILE A 2 10.57 4.77 8.90
CA ILE A 2 9.11 4.50 8.95
C ILE A 2 8.54 4.50 10.39
N PHE A 3 9.23 3.87 11.34
CA PHE A 3 8.80 3.89 12.76
C PHE A 3 8.87 5.29 13.39
N LEU A 4 9.83 6.13 12.95
CA LEU A 4 9.89 7.53 13.38
C LEU A 4 8.71 8.33 12.84
N SER A 5 8.31 8.09 11.58
CA SER A 5 7.08 8.68 11.01
C SER A 5 5.83 8.24 11.77
N ALA A 6 5.73 6.95 12.14
CA ALA A 6 4.64 6.45 12.98
C ALA A 6 4.61 7.13 14.36
N LEU A 7 5.77 7.31 14.99
CA LEU A 7 5.90 7.99 16.27
C LEU A 7 5.43 9.45 16.17
N VAL A 8 5.90 10.18 15.16
CA VAL A 8 5.49 11.58 14.91
C VAL A 8 3.98 11.67 14.68
N ALA A 9 3.39 10.78 13.86
CA ALA A 9 1.95 10.76 13.64
C ALA A 9 1.17 10.45 14.93
N THR A 10 1.69 9.56 15.77
CA THR A 10 1.09 9.22 17.08
C THR A 10 1.17 10.40 18.05
N LEU A 11 2.31 11.09 18.10
CA LEU A 11 2.49 12.27 18.94
C LEU A 11 1.59 13.42 18.46
N LEU A 12 1.48 13.64 17.15
CA LEU A 12 0.56 14.63 16.58
C LEU A 12 -0.89 14.32 16.96
N TYR A 13 -1.30 13.05 16.92
CA TYR A 13 -2.62 12.63 17.40
C TYR A 13 -2.81 12.91 18.89
N LYS A 14 -1.83 12.57 19.73
CA LYS A 14 -1.92 12.79 21.18
C LYS A 14 -1.97 14.27 21.55
N LEU A 15 -1.23 15.12 20.83
CA LEU A 15 -1.20 16.56 21.04
C LEU A 15 -2.44 17.27 20.47
N ASN A 16 -3.07 16.70 19.45
CA ASN A 16 -4.25 17.26 18.78
C ASN A 16 -5.30 16.17 18.53
N THR A 17 -5.90 15.64 19.59
CA THR A 17 -6.87 14.54 19.52
C THR A 17 -8.13 14.92 18.73
N SER A 18 -8.39 16.21 18.57
CA SER A 18 -9.47 16.78 17.75
C SER A 18 -9.20 16.71 16.24
N VAL A 19 -7.97 16.43 15.81
CA VAL A 19 -7.62 16.31 14.39
C VAL A 19 -7.73 14.84 13.97
N PRO A 20 -8.77 14.47 13.20
CA PRO A 20 -8.93 13.09 12.72
C PRO A 20 -7.90 12.80 11.60
N GLY A 21 -7.45 11.55 11.50
CA GLY A 21 -6.53 11.11 10.43
C GLY A 21 -5.14 10.62 10.88
N PRO A 22 -4.38 11.35 11.73
CA PRO A 22 -3.03 10.95 12.13
C PRO A 22 -2.94 9.56 12.77
N ARG A 23 -3.99 9.12 13.48
CA ARG A 23 -4.10 7.75 14.00
C ARG A 23 -4.06 6.70 12.88
N GLY A 24 -4.73 6.94 11.75
CA GLY A 24 -4.70 6.06 10.59
C GLY A 24 -3.30 6.00 9.96
N TRP A 25 -2.61 7.13 9.88
CA TRP A 25 -1.23 7.19 9.38
C TRP A 25 -0.24 6.47 10.29
N ALA A 26 -0.41 6.58 11.61
CA ALA A 26 0.41 5.84 12.57
C ALA A 26 0.27 4.33 12.37
N TRP A 27 -0.97 3.82 12.31
CA TRP A 27 -1.23 2.40 12.03
C TRP A 27 -0.69 1.97 10.66
N GLY A 28 -0.90 2.78 9.63
CA GLY A 28 -0.36 2.53 8.30
C GLY A 28 1.16 2.36 8.32
N ASN A 29 1.88 3.30 8.93
CA ASN A 29 3.34 3.21 9.05
C ASN A 29 3.82 2.04 9.91
N ILE A 30 3.12 1.71 11.01
CA ILE A 30 3.45 0.53 11.82
C ILE A 30 3.36 -0.73 10.96
N LEU A 31 2.25 -0.91 10.24
CA LEU A 31 2.03 -2.09 9.40
C LEU A 31 3.04 -2.18 8.25
N VAL A 32 3.37 -1.06 7.59
CA VAL A 32 4.43 -1.04 6.58
C VAL A 32 5.79 -1.40 7.20
N GLY A 33 6.07 -0.92 8.42
CA GLY A 33 7.27 -1.32 9.17
C GLY A 33 7.31 -2.82 9.46
N VAL A 34 6.18 -3.40 9.90
CA VAL A 34 6.04 -4.85 10.11
C VAL A 34 6.25 -5.63 8.82
N PHE A 35 5.70 -5.15 7.68
CA PHE A 35 5.97 -5.73 6.37
C PHE A 35 7.48 -5.83 6.08
N PHE A 36 8.23 -4.74 6.29
CA PHE A 36 9.68 -4.75 6.06
C PHE A 36 10.40 -5.72 7.00
N LEU A 37 10.02 -5.76 8.28
CA LEU A 37 10.59 -6.71 9.25
C LEU A 37 10.35 -8.17 8.83
N LEU A 38 9.13 -8.51 8.43
CA LEU A 38 8.78 -9.86 7.95
C LEU A 38 9.53 -10.26 6.68
N ARG A 39 9.97 -9.29 5.86
CA ARG A 39 10.76 -9.53 4.64
C ARG A 39 12.26 -9.61 4.90
N MET A 40 12.74 -9.03 5.99
CA MET A 40 14.16 -9.02 6.35
C MET A 40 14.57 -10.20 7.24
N LEU A 41 13.64 -10.70 8.05
CA LEU A 41 13.91 -11.82 8.95
C LEU A 41 13.78 -13.16 8.22
N PRO A 42 14.58 -14.19 8.59
CA PRO A 42 14.37 -15.55 8.11
C PRO A 42 12.95 -15.99 8.39
N ALA A 43 12.28 -16.55 7.38
CA ALA A 43 10.90 -16.99 7.52
C ALA A 43 10.82 -18.21 8.45
N PRO A 44 10.11 -18.15 9.59
CA PRO A 44 9.86 -19.32 10.44
C PRO A 44 8.80 -20.26 9.85
N ALA A 45 8.20 -19.89 8.73
CA ALA A 45 7.10 -20.57 8.05
C ALA A 45 7.46 -20.79 6.58
N PRO A 46 6.68 -21.60 5.83
CA PRO A 46 6.87 -21.76 4.40
C PRO A 46 6.91 -20.40 3.69
N GLU A 47 7.85 -20.26 2.77
CA GLU A 47 8.16 -18.97 2.12
C GLU A 47 6.91 -18.33 1.50
N TRP A 48 6.06 -19.13 0.86
CA TRP A 48 4.83 -18.65 0.24
C TRP A 48 3.88 -18.00 1.23
N LEU A 49 3.75 -18.55 2.44
CA LEU A 49 2.86 -18.04 3.48
C LEU A 49 3.40 -16.74 4.04
N SER A 50 4.71 -16.67 4.29
CA SER A 50 5.37 -15.45 4.73
C SER A 50 5.23 -14.32 3.72
N ILE A 51 5.34 -14.62 2.42
CA ILE A 51 5.12 -13.64 1.34
C ILE A 51 3.67 -13.16 1.30
N ALA A 52 2.70 -14.08 1.34
CA ALA A 52 1.28 -13.73 1.30
C ALA A 52 0.88 -12.86 2.50
N VAL A 53 1.29 -13.25 3.71
CA VAL A 53 1.04 -12.50 4.95
C VAL A 53 1.70 -11.12 4.91
N ALA A 54 2.98 -11.03 4.52
CA ALA A 54 3.68 -9.76 4.44
C ALA A 54 2.98 -8.80 3.47
N ASN A 55 2.60 -9.26 2.27
CA ASN A 55 1.90 -8.44 1.29
C ASN A 55 0.48 -8.03 1.74
N GLY A 56 -0.24 -8.92 2.43
CA GLY A 56 -1.52 -8.59 3.05
C GLY A 56 -1.39 -7.46 4.09
N ILE A 57 -0.35 -7.55 4.95
CA ILE A 57 -0.02 -6.51 5.95
C ILE A 57 0.34 -5.18 5.27
N LEU A 58 1.10 -5.21 4.18
CA LEU A 58 1.44 -4.01 3.41
C LEU A 58 0.19 -3.28 2.90
N LEU A 59 -0.75 -4.03 2.32
CA LEU A 59 -2.00 -3.45 1.81
C LEU A 59 -2.95 -3.01 2.91
N LEU A 60 -2.99 -3.74 4.02
CA LEU A 60 -3.72 -3.31 5.21
C LEU A 60 -3.18 -1.96 5.69
N GLY A 61 -1.85 -1.82 5.77
CA GLY A 61 -1.18 -0.58 6.14
C GLY A 61 -1.54 0.57 5.19
N GLN A 62 -1.50 0.32 3.87
CA GLN A 62 -1.89 1.32 2.88
C GLN A 62 -3.36 1.72 2.98
N GLY A 63 -4.25 0.77 3.30
CA GLY A 63 -5.66 1.04 3.56
C GLY A 63 -5.88 1.96 4.77
N TYR A 64 -5.15 1.74 5.86
CA TYR A 64 -5.18 2.63 7.03
C TYR A 64 -4.67 4.04 6.70
N THR A 65 -3.61 4.14 5.88
CA THR A 65 -3.12 5.43 5.40
C THR A 65 -4.20 6.17 4.60
N TYR A 66 -4.87 5.48 3.67
CA TYR A 66 -5.97 6.04 2.89
C TYR A 66 -7.15 6.46 3.77
N MET A 67 -7.57 5.63 4.73
CA MET A 67 -8.63 5.96 5.68
C MET A 67 -8.27 7.20 6.51
N GLY A 68 -7.03 7.26 7.01
CA GLY A 68 -6.53 8.42 7.74
C GLY A 68 -6.53 9.68 6.89
N MET A 69 -6.16 9.56 5.60
CA MET A 69 -6.23 10.69 4.66
C MET A 69 -7.65 11.18 4.44
N ARG A 70 -8.61 10.28 4.22
CA ARG A 70 -10.03 10.64 4.07
C ARG A 70 -10.51 11.43 5.28
N GLN A 71 -10.27 10.91 6.47
CA GLN A 71 -10.66 11.55 7.72
C GLN A 71 -10.01 12.92 7.87
N PHE A 72 -8.73 13.06 7.53
CA PHE A 72 -7.99 14.31 7.59
C PHE A 72 -8.59 15.41 6.70
N VAL A 73 -9.15 15.04 5.54
CA VAL A 73 -9.84 16.00 4.65
C VAL A 73 -11.36 16.08 4.87
N GLY A 74 -11.85 15.56 6.00
CA GLY A 74 -13.26 15.63 6.38
C GLY A 74 -14.19 14.69 5.61
N LEU A 75 -13.64 13.69 4.90
CA LEU A 75 -14.43 12.64 4.27
C LEU A 75 -14.84 11.56 5.29
N PRO A 76 -16.00 10.92 5.10
CA PRO A 76 -16.42 9.84 5.98
C PRO A 76 -15.42 8.68 5.91
N PRO A 77 -15.12 8.04 7.07
CA PRO A 77 -14.24 6.88 7.10
C PRO A 77 -14.89 5.71 6.36
N LEU A 78 -14.06 4.86 5.76
CA LEU A 78 -14.49 3.60 5.18
C LEU A 78 -13.79 2.45 5.93
N PRO A 79 -14.29 2.05 7.11
CA PRO A 79 -13.56 1.16 8.02
C PRO A 79 -13.33 -0.24 7.45
N ALA A 80 -14.17 -0.70 6.51
CA ALA A 80 -14.02 -2.00 5.87
C ALA A 80 -12.92 -2.03 4.78
N VAL A 81 -12.57 -0.89 4.19
CA VAL A 81 -11.68 -0.82 3.01
C VAL A 81 -10.28 -1.40 3.28
N PRO A 82 -9.59 -1.12 4.41
CA PRO A 82 -8.28 -1.71 4.68
C PRO A 82 -8.33 -3.25 4.72
N TYR A 83 -9.36 -3.81 5.36
CA TYR A 83 -9.53 -5.25 5.50
C TYR A 83 -9.94 -5.91 4.19
N LEU A 84 -10.87 -5.30 3.45
CA LEU A 84 -11.30 -5.80 2.14
C LEU A 84 -10.16 -5.76 1.14
N ALA A 85 -9.31 -4.73 1.13
CA ALA A 85 -8.16 -4.69 0.24
C ALA A 85 -7.11 -5.75 0.62
N ALA A 86 -6.84 -5.93 1.91
CA ALA A 86 -5.95 -6.98 2.38
C ALA A 86 -6.48 -8.38 2.07
N LEU A 87 -7.80 -8.60 2.15
CA LEU A 87 -8.45 -9.86 1.79
C LEU A 87 -8.43 -10.08 0.27
N LEU A 88 -8.94 -9.14 -0.51
CA LEU A 88 -9.09 -9.27 -1.97
C LEU A 88 -7.76 -9.43 -2.71
N VAL A 89 -6.67 -8.91 -2.15
CA VAL A 89 -5.32 -9.12 -2.70
C VAL A 89 -4.58 -10.24 -2.00
N GLY A 90 -4.77 -10.42 -0.69
CA GLY A 90 -4.12 -11.47 0.09
C GLY A 90 -4.59 -12.88 -0.29
N THR A 91 -5.89 -13.07 -0.55
CA THR A 91 -6.45 -14.38 -0.89
C THR A 91 -5.95 -14.90 -2.24
N PRO A 92 -5.94 -14.11 -3.34
CA PRO A 92 -5.39 -14.59 -4.61
C PRO A 92 -3.89 -14.89 -4.57
N LEU A 93 -3.12 -14.31 -3.64
CA LEU A 93 -1.70 -14.66 -3.46
C LEU A 93 -1.50 -16.12 -3.07
N LEU A 94 -2.50 -16.76 -2.45
CA LEU A 94 -2.45 -18.18 -2.09
C LEU A 94 -2.54 -19.12 -3.30
N TRP A 95 -3.02 -18.61 -4.44
CA TRP A 95 -3.16 -19.37 -5.69
C TRP A 95 -2.13 -18.99 -6.74
N LEU A 96 -1.33 -17.94 -6.50
CA LEU A 96 -0.25 -17.48 -7.38
C LEU A 96 1.12 -17.95 -6.86
N LEU A 97 1.21 -19.19 -6.35
CA LEU A 97 2.42 -19.71 -5.70
C LEU A 97 3.61 -19.90 -6.65
N ASP A 98 3.34 -20.16 -7.92
CA ASP A 98 4.38 -20.48 -8.90
C ASP A 98 4.82 -19.27 -9.75
N ASP A 99 4.03 -18.19 -9.78
CA ASP A 99 4.35 -16.98 -10.54
C ASP A 99 4.65 -15.79 -9.61
N GLY A 100 5.94 -15.61 -9.32
CA GLY A 100 6.43 -14.49 -8.51
C GLY A 100 6.12 -13.11 -9.11
N ASN A 101 6.10 -12.98 -10.44
CA ASN A 101 5.83 -11.72 -11.12
C ASN A 101 4.34 -11.37 -11.05
N ALA A 102 3.45 -12.35 -11.22
CA ALA A 102 2.01 -12.15 -11.07
C ALA A 102 1.67 -11.66 -9.65
N ARG A 103 2.31 -12.22 -8.61
CA ARG A 103 2.18 -11.73 -7.23
C ARG A 103 2.60 -10.28 -7.08
N VAL A 104 3.76 -9.92 -7.65
CA VAL A 104 4.26 -8.54 -7.60
C VAL A 104 3.31 -7.59 -8.31
N ALA A 105 2.80 -7.96 -9.49
CA ALA A 105 1.84 -7.18 -10.25
C ALA A 105 0.54 -6.97 -9.47
N LEU A 106 0.01 -8.02 -8.82
CA LEU A 106 -1.23 -7.96 -8.03
C LEU A 106 -1.10 -6.99 -6.84
N VAL A 107 -0.06 -7.15 -6.02
CA VAL A 107 0.17 -6.28 -4.84
C VAL A 107 0.41 -4.84 -5.28
N SER A 108 1.21 -4.65 -6.34
CA SER A 108 1.47 -3.33 -6.91
C SER A 108 0.18 -2.69 -7.43
N THR A 109 -0.74 -3.46 -8.01
CA THR A 109 -2.05 -2.95 -8.45
C THR A 109 -2.87 -2.44 -7.26
N GLY A 110 -2.90 -3.17 -6.15
CA GLY A 110 -3.56 -2.70 -4.93
C GLY A 110 -2.96 -1.39 -4.40
N LEU A 111 -1.64 -1.26 -4.39
CA LEU A 111 -0.94 -0.03 -4.00
C LEU A 111 -1.23 1.14 -4.94
N LEU A 112 -1.33 0.87 -6.24
CA LEU A 112 -1.69 1.86 -7.26
C LEU A 112 -3.10 2.38 -7.03
N VAL A 113 -4.08 1.49 -6.81
CA VAL A 113 -5.47 1.86 -6.52
C VAL A 113 -5.55 2.78 -5.31
N PHE A 114 -4.87 2.45 -4.21
CA PHE A 114 -4.84 3.33 -3.03
C PHE A 114 -4.16 4.67 -3.29
N SER A 115 -3.10 4.70 -4.10
CA SER A 115 -2.41 5.94 -4.45
C SER A 115 -3.32 6.85 -5.27
N VAL A 116 -4.00 6.31 -6.29
CA VAL A 116 -4.97 7.05 -7.11
C VAL A 116 -6.17 7.50 -6.28
N ALA A 117 -6.73 6.63 -5.44
CA ALA A 117 -7.85 6.97 -4.57
C ALA A 117 -7.49 8.09 -3.58
N THR A 118 -6.25 8.09 -3.08
CA THR A 118 -5.74 9.16 -2.21
C THR A 118 -5.63 10.48 -2.96
N ILE A 119 -5.05 10.49 -4.17
CA ILE A 119 -4.98 11.68 -5.01
C ILE A 119 -6.40 12.22 -5.30
N ALA A 120 -7.31 11.35 -5.72
CA ALA A 120 -8.70 11.71 -6.02
C ALA A 120 -9.44 12.28 -4.81
N ALA A 121 -9.16 11.78 -3.60
CA ALA A 121 -9.73 12.33 -2.37
C ALA A 121 -9.24 13.75 -2.04
N LEU A 122 -8.03 14.11 -2.49
CA LEU A 122 -7.39 15.40 -2.23
C LEU A 122 -7.68 16.45 -3.31
N VAL A 123 -7.86 16.03 -4.56
CA VAL A 123 -8.13 16.94 -5.68
C VAL A 123 -9.47 17.64 -5.48
N GLY A 124 -9.51 18.95 -5.77
CA GLY A 124 -10.73 19.77 -5.68
C GLY A 124 -11.15 20.17 -4.26
N ARG A 125 -10.40 19.81 -3.22
CA ARG A 125 -10.68 20.23 -1.84
C ARG A 125 -10.01 21.56 -1.52
N SER A 126 -10.73 22.46 -0.84
CA SER A 126 -10.21 23.79 -0.43
C SER A 126 -9.77 23.84 1.02
N ALA A 127 -10.25 22.92 1.88
CA ALA A 127 -9.91 22.89 3.30
C ALA A 127 -8.43 22.54 3.56
N GLY A 128 -7.83 23.20 4.56
CA GLY A 128 -6.46 22.96 5.02
C GLY A 128 -5.36 23.68 4.22
N SER A 129 -4.10 23.38 4.54
CA SER A 129 -2.93 23.98 3.87
C SER A 129 -2.84 23.56 2.41
N VAL A 130 -2.86 24.54 1.50
CA VAL A 130 -2.70 24.33 0.06
C VAL A 130 -1.36 23.69 -0.28
N ILE A 131 -0.28 24.13 0.39
CA ILE A 131 1.07 23.61 0.18
C ILE A 131 1.16 22.15 0.63
N GLY A 132 0.69 21.85 1.85
CA GLY A 132 0.71 20.49 2.38
C GLY A 132 -0.08 19.52 1.48
N ARG A 133 -1.25 19.94 1.01
CA ARG A 133 -2.07 19.16 0.07
C ARG A 133 -1.34 18.88 -1.24
N ARG A 134 -0.71 19.90 -1.86
CA ARG A 134 0.05 19.74 -3.11
C ARG A 134 1.23 18.79 -2.94
N LEU A 135 1.96 18.88 -1.83
CA LEU A 135 3.07 17.98 -1.52
C LEU A 135 2.60 16.53 -1.40
N VAL A 136 1.52 16.28 -0.66
CA VAL A 136 0.96 14.93 -0.51
C VAL A 136 0.47 14.39 -1.85
N ILE A 137 -0.25 15.19 -2.66
CA ILE A 137 -0.66 14.79 -4.01
C ILE A 137 0.57 14.43 -4.85
N GLY A 138 1.61 15.26 -4.84
CA GLY A 138 2.86 15.01 -5.57
C GLY A 138 3.52 13.70 -5.16
N LEU A 139 3.65 13.44 -3.86
CA LEU A 139 4.24 12.20 -3.33
C LEU A 139 3.45 10.96 -3.79
N PHE A 140 2.12 11.00 -3.69
CA PHE A 140 1.29 9.87 -4.14
C PHE A 140 1.28 9.73 -5.67
N ALA A 141 1.40 10.82 -6.43
CA ALA A 141 1.51 10.77 -7.89
C ALA A 141 2.81 10.11 -8.32
N VAL A 142 3.95 10.50 -7.71
CA VAL A 142 5.24 9.85 -7.95
C VAL A 142 5.18 8.37 -7.56
N ASN A 143 4.59 8.04 -6.41
CA ASN A 143 4.38 6.65 -6.00
C ASN A 143 3.52 5.86 -7.02
N ALA A 144 2.43 6.44 -7.49
CA ALA A 144 1.57 5.82 -8.50
C ALA A 144 2.34 5.52 -9.80
N VAL A 145 3.16 6.46 -10.28
CA VAL A 145 4.01 6.25 -11.47
C VAL A 145 5.02 5.13 -11.24
N MET A 146 5.76 5.15 -10.13
CA MET A 146 6.74 4.11 -9.80
C MET A 146 6.09 2.72 -9.73
N VAL A 147 4.90 2.63 -9.12
CA VAL A 147 4.17 1.37 -8.99
C VAL A 147 3.60 0.92 -10.34
N ALA A 148 3.12 1.83 -11.19
CA ALA A 148 2.67 1.51 -12.54
C ALA A 148 3.80 0.93 -13.41
N VAL A 149 5.00 1.54 -13.35
CA VAL A 149 6.20 1.01 -14.03
C VAL A 149 6.52 -0.39 -13.50
N ARG A 150 6.47 -0.59 -12.18
CA ARG A 150 6.70 -1.90 -11.56
C ARG A 150 5.72 -2.98 -12.06
N ILE A 151 4.44 -2.65 -12.23
CA ILE A 151 3.44 -3.55 -12.79
C ILE A 151 3.81 -3.91 -14.24
N ALA A 152 4.11 -2.91 -15.07
CA ALA A 152 4.47 -3.12 -16.47
C ALA A 152 5.71 -4.03 -16.62
N MET A 153 6.73 -3.82 -15.79
CA MET A 153 7.93 -4.66 -15.78
C MET A 153 7.64 -6.11 -15.35
N ALA A 154 6.84 -6.30 -14.31
CA ALA A 154 6.48 -7.63 -13.82
C ALA A 154 5.67 -8.42 -14.87
N LEU A 155 4.72 -7.78 -15.54
CA LEU A 155 3.94 -8.43 -16.59
C LEU A 155 4.78 -8.69 -17.86
N GLY A 156 5.63 -7.72 -18.24
CA GLY A 156 6.52 -7.85 -19.40
C GLY A 156 7.54 -8.97 -19.24
N SER A 157 8.08 -9.18 -18.04
CA SER A 157 9.01 -10.29 -17.78
C SER A 157 8.31 -11.66 -17.84
N SER A 158 7.08 -11.78 -17.33
CA SER A 158 6.29 -13.01 -17.46
C SER A 158 5.99 -13.38 -18.91
N ILE A 159 5.59 -12.41 -19.74
CA ILE A 159 5.30 -12.64 -21.17
C ILE A 159 6.53 -13.15 -21.92
N ASN A 160 7.71 -12.57 -21.64
CA ASN A 160 8.96 -12.98 -22.28
C ASN A 160 9.40 -14.41 -21.89
N MET A 161 9.13 -14.84 -20.66
CA MET A 161 9.43 -16.21 -20.22
C MET A 161 8.55 -17.24 -20.93
N VAL A 162 7.24 -17.00 -21.03
CA VAL A 162 6.30 -17.89 -21.76
C VAL A 162 6.71 -18.03 -23.23
N ARG A 163 7.09 -16.92 -23.88
CA ARG A 163 7.50 -16.93 -25.29
C ARG A 163 8.78 -17.73 -25.56
N ARG A 164 9.73 -17.73 -24.62
CA ARG A 164 10.97 -18.53 -24.76
C ARG A 164 10.76 -20.02 -24.52
N GLY A 165 9.83 -20.40 -23.62
CA GLY A 165 9.49 -21.80 -23.37
C GLY A 165 8.75 -22.47 -24.53
N GLY A 166 7.92 -21.73 -25.27
CA GLY A 166 7.16 -22.24 -26.42
C GLY A 166 7.92 -22.29 -27.74
N ALA A 167 9.10 -21.69 -27.84
CA ALA A 167 9.93 -21.70 -29.05
C ALA A 167 10.95 -22.87 -29.09
N GLY A 168 10.93 -23.73 -28.07
CA GLY A 168 11.83 -24.88 -27.93
C GLY A 168 11.13 -26.24 -27.85
N ALA A 169 9.84 -26.32 -28.20
CA ALA A 169 9.07 -27.54 -28.35
C ALA A 169 8.62 -27.68 -29.81
#